data_AF-A0A832ZSW8-F1
#
_entry.id   AF-A0A832ZSW8-F1
#
_cell.length_a   1.000
_cell.length_b   1.000
_cell.length_c   1.000
_cell.angle_alpha   90.00
_cell.angle_beta   90.00
_cell.angle_gamma   90.00
#
_symmetry.space_group_name_H-M   'P 1'
#
loop_
_entity.id
_entity.type
_entity.pdbx_description
1 polymer ?
#
loop_
_entity_poly.entity_id
_entity_poly.type
_entity_poly.pdbx_seq_one_letter_code
_entity_poly.pdbx_strand_id
1 'polypeptide(L)'
;HCDNPACLKACPMPGTAIVKREDGIVLVNPTLCGSCMECVKACPYARMFWNPEEKHPSKCIFCAPLVERKEPPICVRSCPQKAVYFGRIEDKESPVYTILVEYRVALPLLPELAKKYGVKPRVFYIPPVLDPPRPDGRPRYDEKYLDLLFGREWRRVKKVLEAERIKGLNSKLIRVLTGYPTWKI
;
A
#
# COMPACT_ATOMS: atom_id res chain seq x y z
N HIS A 1 -7.62 1.99 0.02
CA HIS A 1 -7.95 2.14 -1.41
C HIS A 1 -7.89 0.77 -2.06
N CYS A 2 -8.68 -0.17 -1.55
CA CYS A 2 -8.66 -1.54 -2.06
C CYS A 2 -9.49 -1.62 -3.35
N ASP A 3 -9.24 -2.62 -4.20
CA ASP A 3 -10.12 -2.82 -5.36
C ASP A 3 -11.51 -3.26 -4.98
N ASN A 4 -11.58 -4.10 -3.96
CA ASN A 4 -12.80 -4.61 -3.36
C ASN A 4 -12.91 -4.07 -1.93
N PRO A 5 -13.25 -2.78 -1.73
CA PRO A 5 -13.23 -2.15 -0.41
C PRO A 5 -14.41 -2.61 0.45
N ALA A 6 -14.11 -3.32 1.55
CA ALA A 6 -15.13 -3.75 2.52
C ALA A 6 -15.90 -2.57 3.14
N CYS A 7 -15.24 -1.44 3.38
CA CYS A 7 -15.88 -0.23 3.91
C CYS A 7 -16.99 0.31 3.00
N LEU A 8 -16.80 0.27 1.67
CA LEU A 8 -17.81 0.67 0.69
C LEU A 8 -19.00 -0.27 0.75
N LYS A 9 -18.76 -1.59 0.73
CA LYS A 9 -19.82 -2.61 0.79
C LYS A 9 -20.66 -2.56 2.06
N ALA A 10 -20.03 -2.22 3.18
CA ALA A 10 -20.70 -2.17 4.47
C ALA A 10 -21.52 -0.90 4.68
N CYS A 11 -21.35 0.14 3.85
CA CYS A 11 -22.07 1.39 4.02
C CYS A 11 -23.55 1.20 3.64
N PRO A 12 -24.50 1.35 4.59
CA PRO A 12 -25.93 1.16 4.31
C PRO A 12 -26.58 2.41 3.71
N MET A 13 -25.82 3.50 3.55
CA MET A 13 -26.36 4.75 3.00
C MET A 13 -26.69 4.57 1.51
N PRO A 14 -27.93 4.89 1.09
CA PRO A 14 -28.29 4.87 -0.32
C PRO A 14 -27.46 5.91 -1.06
N GLY A 15 -26.88 5.55 -2.21
CA GLY A 15 -26.26 6.53 -3.09
C GLY A 15 -24.85 7.01 -2.68
N THR A 16 -23.97 6.12 -2.20
CA THR A 16 -22.51 6.31 -2.29
C THR A 16 -21.84 7.23 -1.27
N ALA A 17 -22.29 7.28 -0.01
CA ALA A 17 -21.53 7.97 1.05
C ALA A 17 -20.05 7.51 1.12
N ILE A 18 -19.74 6.31 0.60
CA ILE A 18 -18.39 5.92 0.24
C ILE A 18 -18.33 5.58 -1.26
N VAL A 19 -17.43 6.24 -2.00
CA VAL A 19 -17.20 6.02 -3.44
C VAL A 19 -15.80 5.49 -3.69
N LYS A 20 -15.62 4.77 -4.80
CA LYS A 20 -14.32 4.53 -5.43
C LYS A 20 -14.30 5.28 -6.77
N ARG A 21 -13.40 6.26 -6.88
CA ARG A 21 -13.13 7.01 -8.13
C ARG A 21 -12.51 6.11 -9.19
N GLU A 22 -12.51 6.58 -10.44
CA GLU A 22 -11.88 5.91 -11.58
C GLU A 22 -10.37 5.70 -11.39
N ASP A 23 -9.70 6.64 -10.73
CA ASP A 23 -8.29 6.55 -10.35
C ASP A 23 -8.02 5.51 -9.25
N GLY A 24 -9.06 4.91 -8.67
CA GLY A 24 -8.99 3.91 -7.61
C GLY A 24 -9.01 4.49 -6.19
N ILE A 25 -9.07 5.82 -6.04
CA ILE A 25 -9.15 6.46 -4.74
C ILE A 25 -10.55 6.21 -4.14
N VAL A 26 -10.59 5.71 -2.90
CA VAL A 26 -11.81 5.49 -2.14
C VAL A 26 -11.98 6.70 -1.22
N LEU A 27 -13.15 7.33 -1.22
CA LEU A 27 -13.44 8.54 -0.44
C LEU A 27 -14.75 8.38 0.34
N VAL A 28 -14.87 9.13 1.42
CA VAL A 28 -16.13 9.31 2.16
C VAL A 28 -16.68 10.67 1.74
N ASN A 29 -17.99 10.73 1.44
CA ASN A 29 -18.73 11.98 1.29
C ASN A 29 -19.44 12.27 2.62
N PRO A 30 -18.99 13.26 3.40
CA PRO A 30 -19.59 13.59 4.70
C PRO A 30 -21.06 13.98 4.60
N THR A 31 -21.47 14.68 3.53
CA THR A 31 -22.84 15.17 3.33
C THR A 31 -23.85 14.03 3.13
N LEU A 32 -23.40 12.89 2.60
CA LEU A 32 -24.23 11.70 2.43
C LEU A 32 -24.09 10.70 3.59
N CYS A 33 -23.21 10.97 4.56
CA CYS A 33 -22.90 10.04 5.62
C CYS A 33 -23.94 10.12 6.75
N GLY A 34 -24.64 9.02 7.02
CA GLY A 34 -25.53 8.89 8.18
C GLY A 34 -24.85 8.40 9.47
N SER A 35 -23.51 8.47 9.56
CA SER A 35 -22.75 8.26 10.79
C SER A 35 -22.94 6.92 11.54
N CYS A 36 -23.37 5.87 10.84
CA CYS A 36 -23.64 4.54 11.42
C CYS A 36 -22.40 3.71 11.82
N MET A 37 -21.18 4.17 11.46
CA MET A 37 -19.90 3.50 11.76
C MET A 37 -19.71 2.09 11.17
N GLU A 38 -20.60 1.58 10.32
CA GLU A 38 -20.46 0.25 9.72
C GLU A 38 -19.17 0.09 8.91
N CYS A 39 -18.76 1.14 8.18
CA CYS A 39 -17.50 1.16 7.47
C CYS A 39 -16.27 1.08 8.39
N VAL A 40 -16.36 1.59 9.62
CA VAL A 40 -15.29 1.52 10.63
C VAL A 40 -15.09 0.08 11.08
N LYS A 41 -16.18 -0.62 11.40
CA LYS A 41 -16.18 -2.03 11.80
C LYS A 41 -15.72 -2.95 10.66
N ALA A 42 -16.17 -2.66 9.43
CA ALA A 42 -15.95 -3.54 8.29
C ALA A 42 -14.53 -3.51 7.71
N CYS A 43 -13.75 -2.47 7.95
CA CYS A 43 -12.40 -2.36 7.39
C CYS A 43 -11.44 -3.29 8.15
N PRO A 44 -10.93 -4.38 7.55
CA PRO A 44 -10.06 -5.32 8.27
C PRO A 44 -8.70 -4.72 8.65
N TYR A 45 -8.32 -3.60 8.03
CA TYR A 45 -7.08 -2.89 8.29
C TYR A 45 -7.21 -1.75 9.32
N ALA A 46 -8.41 -1.55 9.87
CA ALA A 46 -8.73 -0.43 10.75
C ALA A 46 -8.27 0.94 10.16
N ARG A 47 -8.54 1.16 8.87
CA ARG A 47 -8.17 2.41 8.14
C ARG A 47 -9.33 3.35 7.87
N MET A 48 -10.45 3.08 8.54
CA MET A 48 -11.59 3.96 8.68
C MET A 48 -11.61 4.35 10.16
N PHE A 49 -11.67 5.64 10.46
CA PHE A 49 -11.61 6.17 11.82
C PHE A 49 -12.89 6.94 12.09
N TRP A 50 -13.39 6.92 13.32
CA TRP A 50 -14.47 7.83 13.71
C TRP A 50 -13.89 9.20 14.05
N ASN A 51 -14.38 10.27 13.42
CA ASN A 51 -14.09 11.63 13.84
C ASN A 51 -15.17 12.08 14.84
N PRO A 52 -14.84 12.27 16.14
CA PRO A 52 -15.83 12.68 17.14
C PRO A 52 -16.28 14.13 16.98
N GLU A 53 -15.45 15.01 16.41
CA GLU A 53 -15.76 16.43 16.22
C GLU A 53 -16.75 16.62 15.07
N GLU A 54 -16.42 16.06 13.90
CA GLU A 54 -17.25 16.14 12.69
C GLU A 54 -18.41 15.12 12.71
N LYS A 55 -18.41 14.21 13.69
CA LYS A 55 -19.40 13.12 13.85
C LYS A 55 -19.59 12.27 12.59
N HIS A 56 -18.53 12.02 11.83
CA HIS A 56 -18.55 11.08 10.71
C HIS A 56 -17.23 10.30 10.60
N PRO A 57 -17.22 9.17 9.88
CA PRO A 57 -15.99 8.45 9.62
C PRO A 57 -15.03 9.23 8.71
N SER A 58 -13.74 9.20 9.04
CA SER A 58 -12.64 9.81 8.28
C SER A 58 -11.61 8.74 7.89
N LYS A 59 -10.89 8.99 6.80
CA LYS A 59 -9.83 8.10 6.30
C LYS A 59 -8.81 8.88 5.48
N CYS A 60 -7.66 8.25 5.23
CA CYS A 60 -6.68 8.74 4.24
C CYS A 60 -7.38 8.99 2.90
N ILE A 61 -7.15 10.13 2.25
CA ILE A 61 -7.76 10.44 0.94
C ILE A 61 -6.81 10.20 -0.24
N PHE A 62 -5.68 9.51 -0.01
CA PHE A 62 -4.56 9.42 -0.97
C PHE A 62 -4.13 10.79 -1.50
N CYS A 63 -4.31 11.84 -0.70
CA CYS A 63 -4.12 13.23 -1.10
C CYS A 63 -4.78 13.54 -2.45
N ALA A 64 -6.04 13.13 -2.66
CA ALA A 64 -6.77 13.37 -3.91
C ALA A 64 -6.59 14.78 -4.51
N PRO A 65 -6.60 15.88 -3.73
CA PRO A 65 -6.34 17.22 -4.27
C PRO A 65 -4.91 17.43 -4.82
N LEU A 66 -3.90 16.71 -4.33
CA LEU A 66 -2.55 16.73 -4.90
C LEU A 66 -2.49 15.86 -6.15
N VAL A 67 -3.10 14.67 -6.12
CA VAL A 67 -3.14 13.75 -7.27
C VAL A 67 -3.84 14.41 -8.47
N GLU A 68 -4.91 15.18 -8.25
CA GLU A 68 -5.58 15.99 -9.28
C GLU A 68 -4.67 17.05 -9.92
N ARG A 69 -3.72 17.58 -9.14
CA ARG A 69 -2.68 18.50 -9.61
C ARG A 69 -1.45 17.79 -10.18
N LYS A 70 -1.53 16.47 -10.39
CA LYS A 70 -0.42 15.60 -10.80
C LYS A 70 0.78 15.67 -9.85
N GLU A 71 0.49 15.89 -8.56
CA GLU A 71 1.48 15.87 -7.48
C GLU A 71 1.34 14.62 -6.63
N PRO A 72 2.45 14.03 -6.17
CA PRO A 72 2.40 12.83 -5.34
C PRO A 72 1.76 13.12 -3.97
N PRO A 73 1.16 12.09 -3.33
CA PRO A 73 0.69 12.21 -1.96
C PRO A 73 1.79 12.71 -1.02
N ILE A 74 1.40 13.45 0.02
CA ILE A 74 2.39 14.09 0.90
C ILE A 74 3.31 13.08 1.58
N CYS A 75 2.81 11.90 1.96
CA CYS A 75 3.63 10.84 2.55
C CYS A 75 4.66 10.24 1.59
N VAL A 76 4.47 10.42 0.28
CA VAL A 76 5.44 10.04 -0.76
C VAL A 76 6.44 11.17 -0.93
N ARG A 77 5.94 12.40 -1.15
CA ARG A 77 6.77 13.59 -1.37
C ARG A 77 7.71 13.91 -0.21
N SER A 78 7.25 13.73 1.03
CA SER A 78 8.00 14.09 2.23
C SER A 78 8.92 12.98 2.75
N CYS A 79 8.93 11.81 2.12
CA CYS A 79 9.71 10.67 2.60
C CYS A 79 11.22 10.96 2.47
N PRO A 80 11.95 11.18 3.57
CA PRO A 80 13.37 11.56 3.49
C PRO A 80 14.22 10.43 2.90
N GLN A 81 13.87 9.20 3.25
CA GLN A 81 14.54 7.98 2.79
C GLN A 81 14.02 7.49 1.43
N LYS A 82 12.99 8.14 0.87
CA LYS A 82 12.42 7.84 -0.45
C LYS A 82 12.00 6.36 -0.61
N ALA A 83 11.52 5.78 0.47
CA ALA A 83 11.10 4.38 0.53
C ALA A 83 9.67 4.16 0.01
N VAL A 84 8.95 5.22 -0.35
CA VAL A 84 7.54 5.17 -0.75
C VAL A 84 7.44 5.52 -2.24
N TYR A 85 6.80 4.63 -3.00
CA TYR A 85 6.56 4.79 -4.43
C TYR A 85 5.06 4.96 -4.67
N PHE A 86 4.70 5.84 -5.60
CA PHE A 86 3.32 6.10 -5.98
C PHE A 86 3.22 6.26 -7.50
N GLY A 87 2.18 5.69 -8.08
CA GLY A 87 1.99 5.69 -9.52
C GLY A 87 0.92 4.71 -9.97
N ARG A 88 0.60 4.79 -11.26
CA ARG A 88 -0.32 3.89 -11.94
C ARG A 88 0.36 2.57 -12.25
N ILE A 89 -0.33 1.45 -12.00
CA ILE A 89 0.22 0.11 -12.28
C ILE A 89 0.33 -0.15 -13.79
N GLU A 90 -0.36 0.62 -14.62
CA GLU A 90 -0.32 0.50 -16.07
C GLU A 90 0.92 1.18 -16.69
N ASP A 91 1.59 2.08 -15.96
CA ASP A 91 2.77 2.80 -16.46
C ASP A 91 4.03 1.93 -16.37
N LYS A 92 4.40 1.33 -17.51
CA LYS A 92 5.54 0.43 -17.66
C LYS A 92 6.90 1.07 -17.38
N GLU A 93 6.98 2.40 -17.41
CA GLU A 93 8.20 3.15 -17.11
C GLU A 93 8.32 3.51 -15.63
N SER A 94 7.25 3.33 -14.86
CA SER A 94 7.21 3.71 -13.45
C SER A 94 8.00 2.76 -12.53
N PRO A 95 8.59 3.28 -11.44
CA PRO A 95 9.12 2.47 -10.35
C PRO A 95 8.12 1.44 -9.81
N VAL A 96 6.84 1.82 -9.73
CA VAL A 96 5.74 0.97 -9.25
C VAL A 96 5.59 -0.27 -10.14
N TYR A 97 5.59 -0.10 -11.46
CA TYR A 97 5.52 -1.23 -12.40
C TYR A 97 6.73 -2.16 -12.25
N THR A 98 7.94 -1.60 -12.16
CA THR A 98 9.15 -2.41 -11.98
C THR A 98 9.09 -3.25 -10.71
N ILE A 99 8.74 -2.68 -9.56
CA ILE A 99 8.74 -3.42 -8.28
C ILE A 99 7.55 -4.37 -8.14
N LEU A 100 6.38 -4.04 -8.70
CA LEU A 100 5.13 -4.79 -8.48
C LEU A 100 4.81 -5.78 -9.59
N VAL A 101 5.05 -5.43 -10.86
CA VAL A 101 4.63 -6.22 -12.03
C VAL A 101 5.80 -6.98 -12.63
N GLU A 102 6.90 -6.29 -12.91
CA GLU A 102 8.08 -6.84 -13.60
C GLU A 102 8.87 -7.78 -12.70
N TYR A 103 9.37 -7.28 -11.56
CA TYR A 103 10.16 -8.09 -10.62
C TYR A 103 9.31 -8.77 -9.54
N ARG A 104 8.08 -8.30 -9.33
CA ARG A 104 7.14 -8.83 -8.33
C ARG A 104 7.76 -8.95 -6.94
N VAL A 105 8.49 -7.93 -6.50
CA VAL A 105 9.14 -7.88 -5.17
C VAL A 105 8.32 -7.14 -4.12
N ALA A 106 7.28 -6.41 -4.53
CA ALA A 106 6.34 -5.78 -3.62
C ALA A 106 5.12 -6.70 -3.37
N LEU A 107 4.83 -7.01 -2.11
CA LEU A 107 3.78 -7.94 -1.68
C LEU A 107 2.66 -7.20 -0.92
N PRO A 108 1.40 -7.67 -0.99
CA PRO A 108 0.34 -7.13 -0.17
C PRO A 108 0.57 -7.46 1.31
N LEU A 109 0.15 -6.56 2.19
CA LEU A 109 0.23 -6.75 3.65
C LEU A 109 -0.94 -7.62 4.15
N LEU A 110 -0.62 -8.56 5.03
CA LEU A 110 -1.53 -9.50 5.69
C LEU A 110 -2.41 -10.22 4.65
N PRO A 111 -1.83 -11.03 3.73
CA PRO A 111 -2.56 -11.63 2.62
C PRO A 111 -3.70 -12.56 3.06
N GLU A 112 -3.53 -13.30 4.16
CA GLU A 112 -4.59 -14.16 4.69
C GLU A 112 -5.77 -13.35 5.24
N LEU A 113 -5.49 -12.20 5.87
CA LEU A 113 -6.54 -11.26 6.29
C LEU A 113 -7.26 -10.67 5.07
N ALA A 114 -6.49 -10.29 4.04
CA ALA A 114 -7.05 -9.78 2.79
C ALA A 114 -7.99 -10.80 2.15
N LYS A 115 -7.55 -12.06 2.07
CA LYS A 115 -8.33 -13.19 1.56
C LYS A 115 -9.59 -13.45 2.38
N LYS A 116 -9.48 -13.53 3.71
CA LYS A 116 -10.61 -13.76 4.63
C LYS A 116 -11.75 -12.77 4.43
N TYR A 117 -11.42 -11.48 4.27
CA TYR A 117 -12.41 -10.42 4.09
C TYR A 117 -12.68 -10.09 2.61
N GLY A 118 -12.09 -10.84 1.68
CA GLY A 118 -12.22 -10.64 0.24
C GLY A 118 -11.70 -9.28 -0.26
N VAL A 119 -10.91 -8.55 0.54
CA VAL A 119 -10.38 -7.24 0.15
C VAL A 119 -9.12 -7.41 -0.70
N LYS A 120 -8.89 -6.47 -1.61
CA LYS A 120 -7.73 -6.47 -2.52
C LYS A 120 -6.94 -5.16 -2.34
N PRO A 121 -5.97 -5.08 -1.41
CA PRO A 121 -5.25 -3.85 -1.14
C PRO A 121 -4.43 -3.38 -2.34
N ARG A 122 -4.25 -2.05 -2.45
CA ARG A 122 -3.41 -1.39 -3.47
C ARG A 122 -2.22 -0.64 -2.87
N VAL A 123 -1.82 -1.06 -1.67
CA VAL A 123 -0.55 -0.67 -1.03
C VAL A 123 0.23 -1.95 -0.82
N PHE A 124 1.49 -1.94 -1.26
CA PHE A 124 2.37 -3.09 -1.28
C PHE A 124 3.68 -2.73 -0.59
N TYR A 125 4.37 -3.75 -0.11
CA TYR A 125 5.58 -3.61 0.68
C TYR A 125 6.65 -4.53 0.13
N ILE A 126 7.87 -4.02 0.01
CA ILE A 126 9.04 -4.86 -0.21
C ILE A 126 9.49 -5.36 1.17
N PRO A 127 9.46 -6.67 1.44
CA PRO A 127 9.85 -7.20 2.75
C PRO A 127 11.30 -6.81 3.11
N PRO A 128 11.60 -6.53 4.38
CA PRO A 128 12.95 -6.24 4.82
C PRO A 128 13.72 -7.56 4.91
N VAL A 129 14.26 -8.04 3.80
CA VAL A 129 14.90 -9.38 3.72
C VAL A 129 16.40 -9.32 3.52
N LEU A 130 16.93 -8.11 3.37
CA LEU A 130 18.32 -7.80 3.11
C LEU A 130 19.04 -7.16 4.31
N ASP A 131 18.39 -7.09 5.47
CA ASP A 131 18.97 -6.42 6.62
C ASP A 131 20.07 -7.27 7.25
N PRO A 132 21.19 -6.65 7.66
CA PRO A 132 22.25 -7.35 8.36
C PRO A 132 21.72 -7.88 9.70
N PRO A 133 22.28 -8.99 10.23
CA PRO A 133 21.93 -9.45 11.56
C PRO A 133 22.17 -8.37 12.61
N ARG A 134 21.55 -8.56 13.77
CA ARG A 134 21.81 -7.72 14.95
C ARG A 134 23.29 -7.88 15.38
N PRO A 135 23.83 -6.94 16.16
CA PRO A 135 25.21 -7.05 16.68
C PRO A 135 25.49 -8.36 17.44
N ASP A 136 24.45 -8.97 18.01
CA ASP A 136 24.50 -10.26 18.72
C ASP A 136 24.37 -11.49 17.79
N GLY A 137 24.42 -11.30 16.47
CA GLY A 137 24.31 -12.35 15.46
C GLY A 137 22.89 -12.84 15.20
N ARG A 138 21.88 -12.44 16.00
CA ARG A 138 20.50 -12.88 15.78
C ARG A 138 19.88 -12.17 14.56
N PRO A 139 18.94 -12.82 13.84
CA PRO A 139 18.15 -12.16 12.82
C PRO A 139 17.41 -10.93 13.38
N ARG A 140 17.22 -9.88 12.56
CA ARG A 140 16.42 -8.71 12.98
C ARG A 140 14.93 -9.03 13.11
N TYR A 141 14.46 -10.01 12.37
CA TYR A 141 13.06 -10.36 12.26
C TYR A 141 12.89 -11.88 12.34
N ASP A 142 11.82 -12.29 13.01
CA ASP A 142 11.35 -13.68 13.03
C ASP A 142 10.73 -14.03 11.68
N GLU A 143 11.12 -15.16 11.09
CA GLU A 143 10.52 -15.65 9.86
C GLU A 143 9.02 -15.90 9.99
N LYS A 144 8.55 -16.35 11.16
CA LYS A 144 7.10 -16.54 11.40
C LYS A 144 6.35 -15.23 11.33
N TYR A 145 7.00 -14.14 11.75
CA TYR A 145 6.43 -12.80 11.64
C TYR A 145 6.35 -12.35 10.18
N LEU A 146 7.38 -12.61 9.37
CA LEU A 146 7.32 -12.34 7.93
C LEU A 146 6.27 -13.21 7.22
N ASP A 147 6.08 -14.46 7.63
CA ASP A 147 5.03 -15.34 7.13
C ASP A 147 3.63 -14.79 7.44
N LEU A 148 3.42 -14.23 8.63
CA LEU A 148 2.18 -13.53 8.97
C LEU A 148 1.96 -12.30 8.08
N LEU A 149 2.98 -11.47 7.90
CA LEU A 149 2.86 -10.19 7.20
C LEU A 149 2.71 -10.35 5.68
N PHE A 150 3.40 -11.31 5.07
CA PHE A 150 3.55 -11.40 3.62
C PHE A 150 3.21 -12.77 3.04
N GLY A 151 2.82 -13.74 3.87
CA GLY A 151 2.72 -15.14 3.47
C GLY A 151 4.08 -15.72 3.10
N ARG A 152 4.14 -16.96 2.62
CA ARG A 152 5.43 -17.59 2.28
C ARG A 152 6.13 -16.99 1.05
N GLU A 153 5.44 -16.12 0.30
CA GLU A 153 5.95 -15.46 -0.90
C GLU A 153 7.18 -14.56 -0.65
N TRP A 154 7.38 -14.05 0.57
CA TRP A 154 8.56 -13.23 0.88
C TRP A 154 9.87 -13.99 0.64
N ARG A 155 9.87 -15.33 0.77
CA ARG A 155 11.07 -16.15 0.50
C ARG A 155 11.48 -16.12 -0.97
N ARG A 156 10.50 -16.07 -1.89
CA ARG A 156 10.78 -15.86 -3.33
C ARG A 156 11.35 -14.47 -3.56
N VAL A 157 10.73 -13.46 -2.94
CA VAL A 157 11.19 -12.06 -3.03
C VAL A 157 12.63 -11.91 -2.52
N LYS A 158 12.98 -12.55 -1.40
CA LYS A 158 14.34 -12.58 -0.86
C LYS A 158 15.35 -13.06 -1.90
N LYS A 159 15.10 -14.21 -2.54
CA LYS A 159 15.99 -14.75 -3.59
C LYS A 159 16.17 -13.78 -4.75
N VAL A 160 15.10 -13.12 -5.20
CA VAL A 160 15.17 -12.12 -6.29
C VAL A 160 16.02 -10.92 -5.85
N LEU A 161 15.76 -10.38 -4.66
CA LEU A 161 16.49 -9.22 -4.14
C LEU A 161 17.98 -9.52 -3.92
N GLU A 162 18.32 -10.70 -3.40
CA GLU A 162 19.71 -11.14 -3.25
C GLU A 162 20.42 -11.27 -4.60
N ALA A 163 19.78 -11.91 -5.59
CA ALA A 163 20.34 -12.08 -6.92
C ALA A 163 20.54 -10.73 -7.66
N GLU A 164 19.56 -9.82 -7.56
CA GLU A 164 19.66 -8.50 -8.18
C GLU A 164 20.68 -7.61 -7.48
N ARG A 165 20.83 -7.73 -6.15
CA ARG A 165 21.81 -6.97 -5.37
C ARG A 165 23.24 -7.29 -5.80
N ILE A 166 23.57 -8.53 -6.13
CA ILE A 166 24.89 -8.94 -6.63
C ILE A 166 25.25 -8.21 -7.93
N LYS A 167 24.25 -7.94 -8.78
CA LYS A 167 24.45 -7.21 -10.05
C LYS A 167 24.73 -5.72 -9.86
N GLY A 168 24.54 -5.18 -8.65
CA GLY A 168 24.71 -3.76 -8.36
C GLY A 168 23.85 -2.87 -9.26
N LEU A 169 24.39 -1.75 -9.72
CA LEU A 169 23.68 -0.80 -10.60
C LEU A 169 23.41 -1.32 -12.02
N ASN A 170 23.94 -2.48 -12.40
CA ASN A 170 23.54 -3.14 -13.66
C ASN A 170 22.12 -3.72 -13.58
N SER A 171 21.60 -3.96 -12.37
CA SER A 171 20.20 -4.33 -12.16
C SER A 171 19.28 -3.13 -12.34
N LYS A 172 18.24 -3.27 -13.19
CA LYS A 172 17.14 -2.30 -13.26
C LYS A 172 16.43 -2.17 -11.91
N LEU A 173 16.18 -3.29 -11.22
CA LEU A 173 15.54 -3.27 -9.90
C LEU A 173 16.37 -2.48 -8.88
N ILE A 174 17.67 -2.73 -8.78
CA ILE A 174 18.52 -2.00 -7.82
C ILE A 174 18.57 -0.52 -8.14
N ARG A 175 18.68 -0.12 -9.41
CA ARG A 175 18.61 1.29 -9.81
C ARG A 175 17.30 1.95 -9.40
N VAL A 176 16.17 1.24 -9.51
CA VAL A 176 14.87 1.73 -9.04
C VAL A 176 14.82 1.86 -7.52
N LEU A 177 15.32 0.87 -6.78
CA LEU A 177 15.25 0.83 -5.32
C LEU A 177 16.21 1.80 -4.61
N THR A 178 17.31 2.18 -5.26
CA THR A 178 18.31 3.11 -4.71
C THR A 178 18.27 4.49 -5.37
N GLY A 179 17.56 4.62 -6.48
CA GLY A 179 17.41 5.87 -7.21
C GLY A 179 16.49 6.88 -6.51
N TYR A 180 16.51 8.11 -7.00
CA TYR A 180 15.49 9.09 -6.63
C TYR A 180 14.17 8.67 -7.30
N PRO A 181 13.09 8.42 -6.55
CA PRO A 181 11.82 8.10 -7.16
C PRO A 181 11.34 9.30 -7.95
N THR A 182 11.04 9.06 -9.22
CA THR A 182 10.32 9.98 -10.08
C THR A 182 8.83 9.64 -9.97
N TRP A 183 8.00 10.68 -9.84
CA TRP A 183 6.55 10.55 -9.78
C TRP A 183 6.00 11.11 -11.08
N LYS A 184 5.51 10.21 -11.93
CA LYS A 184 4.68 10.55 -13.08
C LYS A 184 3.26 10.14 -12.70
N ILE A 185 2.36 11.11 -12.60
CA ILE A 185 0.99 10.96 -12.10
C ILE A 185 0.01 11.26 -13.21
#